data_AF-J1RRK6-F1
#
_entry.id   AF-J1RRK6-F1
#
_cell.length_a   1.000
_cell.length_b   1.000
_cell.length_c   1.000
_cell.angle_alpha   90.00
_cell.angle_beta   90.00
_cell.angle_gamma   90.00
#
_symmetry.space_group_name_H-M   'P 1'
#
loop_
_entity.id
_entity.type
_entity.pdbx_description
1 polymer ?
#
loop_
_entity_poly.entity_id
_entity_poly.type
_entity_poly.pdbx_seq_one_letter_code
_entity_poly.pdbx_strand_id
1 'polypeptide(L)'
;MRQWALAHGFENVGTGRVRAEIREAYEKAHATEPAAAPALSADEITARMEKKTAENKEATEKAAALSRRVVEGTIVGGPSPTALAALEDPKVSEIYNAAKPLVAEYHKVEGRATELLREISRKLMDLRSLFKDDNGRVDWNGNSAQYKALADGLLREAGIPTDSEGSTRRAIGHHIEDRKRERIPANEHDYYGVQALTRGQRQGLAQKQAKALVEVDKVVKDTKKAKGSADGAQMVVLARKIDAGISAYHESQLGALSPAQRKNFRQALEETRAKTEALLAKLQELEAPDPAADGTA
;
A
#
# COMPACT_ATOMS: atom_id res chain seq x y z
N MET A 1 -37.31 -5.36 12.70
CA MET A 1 -36.86 -6.72 12.35
C MET A 1 -37.01 -7.74 13.49
N ARG A 2 -36.33 -7.65 14.65
CA ARG A 2 -36.48 -8.67 15.73
C ARG A 2 -37.89 -8.77 16.32
N GLN A 3 -38.52 -7.65 16.68
CA GLN A 3 -39.91 -7.63 17.16
C GLN A 3 -40.87 -8.17 16.11
N TRP A 4 -40.66 -7.84 14.84
CA TRP A 4 -41.42 -8.39 13.71
C TRP A 4 -41.25 -9.91 13.61
N ALA A 5 -40.01 -10.42 13.74
CA ALA A 5 -39.72 -11.85 13.70
C ALA A 5 -40.40 -12.61 14.85
N LEU A 6 -40.37 -12.07 16.08
CA LEU A 6 -41.10 -12.66 17.21
C LEU A 6 -42.61 -12.67 16.98
N ALA A 7 -43.16 -11.58 16.42
CA ALA A 7 -44.59 -11.51 16.08
C ALA A 7 -45.00 -12.50 14.97
N HIS A 8 -44.05 -12.96 14.15
CA HIS A 8 -44.27 -13.93 13.07
C HIS A 8 -43.81 -15.35 13.44
N GLY A 9 -43.56 -15.62 14.73
CA GLY A 9 -43.27 -16.97 15.23
C GLY A 9 -41.86 -17.49 14.94
N PHE A 10 -40.91 -16.63 14.58
CA PHE A 10 -39.51 -17.06 14.45
C PHE A 10 -38.93 -17.35 15.84
N GLU A 11 -38.54 -18.59 16.09
CA GLU A 11 -37.87 -19.01 17.32
C GLU A 11 -36.38 -18.63 17.32
N ASN A 12 -35.77 -18.51 18.51
CA ASN A 12 -34.33 -18.27 18.67
C ASN A 12 -33.81 -16.97 18.03
N VAL A 13 -34.60 -15.88 18.08
CA VAL A 13 -34.14 -14.53 17.74
C VAL A 13 -33.19 -14.02 18.83
N GLY A 14 -31.96 -14.55 18.82
CA GLY A 14 -30.95 -14.24 19.83
C GLY A 14 -30.56 -12.76 19.88
N THR A 15 -29.87 -12.37 20.95
CA THR A 15 -29.39 -10.98 21.15
C THR A 15 -28.28 -10.56 20.17
N GLY A 16 -27.71 -11.52 19.43
CA GLY A 16 -26.67 -11.33 18.41
C GLY A 16 -27.19 -10.98 17.00
N ARG A 17 -26.38 -11.22 15.98
CA ARG A 17 -26.73 -10.89 14.58
C ARG A 17 -28.01 -11.63 14.14
N VAL A 18 -28.92 -10.92 13.46
CA VAL A 18 -30.14 -11.48 12.88
C VAL A 18 -29.76 -12.43 11.74
N ARG A 19 -30.32 -13.65 11.73
CA ARG A 19 -30.09 -14.64 10.66
C ARG A 19 -30.55 -14.07 9.32
N ALA A 20 -29.84 -14.42 8.24
CA ALA A 20 -30.13 -13.92 6.89
C ALA A 20 -31.58 -14.17 6.46
N GLU A 21 -32.13 -15.33 6.81
CA GLU A 21 -33.52 -15.73 6.54
C GLU A 21 -34.55 -14.76 7.14
N ILE A 22 -34.32 -14.27 8.36
CA ILE A 22 -35.23 -13.31 9.02
C ILE A 22 -35.13 -11.94 8.34
N ARG A 23 -33.93 -11.56 7.87
CA ARG A 23 -33.75 -10.30 7.13
C ARG A 23 -34.47 -10.35 5.79
N GLU A 24 -34.30 -11.43 5.04
CA GLU A 24 -34.95 -11.61 3.74
C GLU A 24 -36.49 -11.64 3.86
N ALA A 25 -37.01 -12.38 4.85
CA ALA A 25 -38.45 -12.42 5.12
C ALA A 25 -39.01 -11.04 5.53
N TYR A 26 -38.25 -10.28 6.33
CA TYR A 26 -38.62 -8.93 6.72
C TYR A 26 -38.64 -7.96 5.53
N GLU A 27 -37.61 -8.01 4.68
CA GLU A 27 -37.51 -7.18 3.48
C GLU A 27 -38.65 -7.50 2.51
N LYS A 28 -38.96 -8.78 2.30
CA LYS A 28 -40.08 -9.20 1.45
C LYS A 28 -41.44 -8.75 2.01
N ALA A 29 -41.64 -8.84 3.32
CA ALA A 29 -42.89 -8.41 3.95
C ALA A 29 -43.07 -6.88 4.01
N HIS A 30 -42.01 -6.12 3.78
CA HIS A 30 -42.04 -4.65 3.78
C HIS A 30 -41.69 -4.04 2.41
N ALA A 31 -41.47 -4.88 1.41
CA ALA A 31 -41.42 -4.47 0.02
C ALA A 31 -42.82 -3.96 -0.35
N THR A 32 -42.99 -2.64 -0.28
CA THR A 32 -44.17 -1.98 -0.80
C THR A 32 -44.16 -2.19 -2.32
N GLU A 33 -45.20 -2.81 -2.86
CA GLU A 33 -45.36 -2.89 -4.31
C GLU A 33 -45.29 -1.47 -4.87
N PRO A 34 -44.37 -1.19 -5.81
CA PRO A 34 -44.27 0.14 -6.37
C PRO A 34 -45.58 0.45 -7.08
N ALA A 35 -46.35 1.37 -6.50
CA ALA A 35 -47.50 1.95 -7.17
C ALA A 35 -47.02 2.44 -8.55
N ALA A 36 -47.70 1.97 -9.60
CA ALA A 36 -47.40 2.37 -10.97
C ALA A 36 -47.40 3.89 -11.04
N ALA A 37 -46.20 4.47 -11.14
CA ALA A 37 -46.04 5.90 -11.20
C ALA A 37 -46.73 6.39 -12.48
N PRO A 38 -47.53 7.47 -12.42
CA PRO A 38 -48.05 8.08 -13.63
C PRO A 38 -46.87 8.43 -14.54
N ALA A 39 -46.95 8.05 -15.81
CA ALA A 39 -45.96 8.38 -16.81
C ALA A 39 -45.92 9.92 -16.94
N LEU A 40 -44.92 10.54 -16.33
CA LEU A 40 -44.68 11.97 -16.46
C LEU A 40 -44.32 12.28 -17.91
N SER A 41 -44.89 13.36 -18.42
CA SER A 41 -44.52 13.89 -19.74
C SER A 41 -43.04 14.32 -19.76
N ALA A 42 -42.43 14.37 -20.95
CA ALA A 42 -41.03 14.80 -21.11
C ALA A 42 -40.79 16.21 -20.52
N ASP A 43 -41.79 17.09 -20.58
CA ASP A 43 -41.73 18.44 -20.06
C ASP A 43 -41.73 18.46 -18.51
N GLU A 44 -42.54 17.60 -17.88
CA GLU A 44 -42.56 17.45 -16.42
C GLU A 44 -41.27 16.83 -15.87
N ILE A 45 -40.66 15.90 -16.61
CA ILE A 45 -39.36 15.32 -16.25
C ILE A 45 -38.28 16.42 -16.25
N THR A 46 -38.28 17.27 -17.27
CA THR A 46 -37.31 18.36 -17.41
C THR A 46 -37.49 19.40 -16.29
N ALA A 47 -38.72 19.84 -16.04
CA ALA A 47 -39.02 20.77 -14.95
C ALA A 47 -38.64 20.20 -13.57
N ARG A 48 -38.83 18.90 -13.35
CA ARG A 48 -38.46 18.23 -12.09
C ARG A 48 -36.95 18.10 -11.93
N MET A 49 -36.21 17.88 -13.02
CA MET A 49 -34.74 17.85 -13.02
C MET A 49 -34.15 19.22 -12.71
N GLU A 50 -34.68 20.28 -13.32
CA GLU A 50 -34.25 21.67 -13.05
C GLU A 50 -34.52 22.08 -11.61
N LYS A 51 -35.73 21.78 -11.11
CA LYS A 51 -36.09 22.03 -9.71
C LYS A 51 -35.20 21.27 -8.72
N LYS A 52 -34.94 19.98 -8.99
CA LYS A 52 -34.06 19.17 -8.13
C LYS A 52 -32.60 19.63 -8.18
N THR A 53 -32.16 20.19 -9.31
CA THR A 53 -30.82 20.77 -9.46
C THR A 53 -30.70 22.07 -8.66
N ALA A 54 -31.74 22.92 -8.70
CA ALA A 54 -31.79 24.15 -7.89
C ALA A 54 -31.84 23.86 -6.39
N GLU A 55 -32.70 22.94 -5.95
CA GLU A 55 -32.80 22.52 -4.55
C GLU A 55 -31.49 21.89 -4.04
N ASN A 56 -30.83 21.05 -4.87
CA ASN A 56 -29.52 20.52 -4.52
C ASN A 56 -28.46 21.61 -4.41
N LYS A 57 -28.45 22.60 -5.32
CA LYS A 57 -27.50 23.71 -5.26
C LYS A 57 -27.69 24.52 -3.97
N GLU A 58 -28.92 24.86 -3.61
CA GLU A 58 -29.25 25.58 -2.38
C GLU A 58 -28.93 24.77 -1.12
N ALA A 59 -29.23 23.47 -1.11
CA ALA A 59 -28.86 22.56 -0.01
C ALA A 59 -27.34 22.44 0.13
N THR A 60 -26.60 22.45 -0.97
CA THR A 60 -25.13 22.40 -0.98
C THR A 60 -24.54 23.70 -0.45
N GLU A 61 -25.09 24.85 -0.82
CA GLU A 61 -24.68 26.17 -0.29
C GLU A 61 -25.02 26.32 1.20
N LYS A 62 -26.21 25.88 1.64
CA LYS A 62 -26.58 25.84 3.07
C LYS A 62 -25.72 24.86 3.87
N ALA A 63 -25.39 23.70 3.32
CA ALA A 63 -24.46 22.76 3.95
C ALA A 63 -23.05 23.32 4.04
N ALA A 64 -22.57 24.04 3.01
CA ALA A 64 -21.28 24.74 3.02
C ALA A 64 -21.23 25.91 4.02
N ALA A 65 -22.38 26.55 4.29
CA ALA A 65 -22.50 27.56 5.34
C ALA A 65 -22.57 26.94 6.75
N LEU A 66 -23.24 25.80 6.91
CA LEU A 66 -23.37 25.08 8.19
C LEU A 66 -22.10 24.32 8.60
N SER A 67 -21.28 23.88 7.65
CA SER A 67 -19.96 23.27 7.90
C SER A 67 -18.88 24.27 8.31
N ARG A 68 -19.25 25.55 8.54
CA ARG A 68 -18.43 26.55 9.25
C ARG A 68 -18.96 26.78 10.67
N ARG A 69 -19.39 25.73 11.37
CA ARG A 69 -19.77 25.85 12.79
C ARG A 69 -18.51 26.12 13.61
N VAL A 70 -18.34 27.37 14.01
CA VAL A 70 -17.38 27.75 15.04
C VAL A 70 -17.96 27.26 16.37
N VAL A 71 -17.54 26.08 16.82
CA VAL A 71 -17.78 25.65 18.20
C VAL A 71 -16.57 26.14 18.98
N GLU A 72 -16.79 27.06 19.92
CA GLU A 72 -15.75 27.56 20.85
C GLU A 72 -14.51 28.19 20.19
N GLY A 73 -14.69 28.99 19.14
CA GLY A 73 -13.58 29.67 18.46
C GLY A 73 -12.77 28.76 17.52
N THR A 74 -13.13 27.48 17.40
CA THR A 74 -12.50 26.54 16.48
C THR A 74 -13.40 26.33 15.27
N ILE A 75 -12.91 26.62 14.06
CA ILE A 75 -13.63 26.38 12.80
C ILE A 75 -13.78 24.86 12.63
N VAL A 76 -14.95 24.31 12.97
CA VAL A 76 -15.24 22.88 12.76
C VAL A 76 -15.63 22.70 11.30
N GLY A 77 -14.69 22.21 10.48
CA GLY A 77 -14.97 21.72 9.12
C GLY A 77 -14.33 22.51 7.97
N GLY A 78 -13.66 23.63 8.24
CA GLY A 78 -12.98 24.43 7.22
C GLY A 78 -11.46 24.20 7.15
N PRO A 79 -10.82 24.57 6.01
CA PRO A 79 -9.36 24.65 5.93
C PRO A 79 -8.83 25.70 6.91
N SER A 80 -7.67 25.41 7.52
CA SER A 80 -7.01 26.36 8.44
C SER A 80 -6.56 27.64 7.72
N PRO A 81 -6.27 28.75 8.44
CA PRO A 81 -5.73 29.97 7.81
C PRO A 81 -4.48 29.71 6.96
N THR A 82 -3.60 28.80 7.41
CA THR A 82 -2.42 28.38 6.66
C THR A 82 -2.77 27.68 5.34
N ALA A 83 -3.83 26.87 5.33
CA ALA A 83 -4.33 26.23 4.12
C ALA A 83 -5.00 27.25 3.19
N LEU A 84 -5.77 28.19 3.73
CA LEU A 84 -6.40 29.26 2.94
C LEU A 84 -5.35 30.12 2.23
N ALA A 85 -4.29 30.53 2.93
CA ALA A 85 -3.19 31.26 2.33
C ALA A 85 -2.49 30.47 1.20
N ALA A 86 -2.33 29.15 1.37
CA ALA A 86 -1.76 28.31 0.32
C ALA A 86 -2.70 28.16 -0.90
N LEU A 87 -4.02 28.18 -0.69
CA LEU A 87 -5.02 28.11 -1.76
C LEU A 87 -5.15 29.39 -2.59
N GLU A 88 -4.48 30.48 -2.21
CA GLU A 88 -4.37 31.69 -3.04
C GLU A 88 -3.57 31.42 -4.32
N ASP A 89 -2.65 30.43 -4.31
CA ASP A 89 -1.98 29.97 -5.53
C ASP A 89 -2.96 29.18 -6.42
N PRO A 90 -3.21 29.60 -7.67
CA PRO A 90 -4.15 28.93 -8.57
C PRO A 90 -3.84 27.46 -8.82
N LYS A 91 -2.56 27.08 -8.90
CA LYS A 91 -2.14 25.69 -9.14
C LYS A 91 -2.41 24.81 -7.93
N VAL A 92 -2.15 25.34 -6.74
CA VAL A 92 -2.46 24.65 -5.48
C VAL A 92 -3.97 24.43 -5.37
N SER A 93 -4.76 25.46 -5.65
CA SER A 93 -6.23 25.39 -5.63
C SER A 93 -6.79 24.38 -6.64
N GLU A 94 -6.28 24.37 -7.87
CA GLU A 94 -6.70 23.42 -8.91
C GLU A 94 -6.46 21.96 -8.46
N ILE A 95 -5.25 21.64 -8.01
CA ILE A 95 -4.90 20.28 -7.57
C ILE A 95 -5.71 19.89 -6.33
N TYR A 96 -5.86 20.81 -5.38
CA TYR A 96 -6.64 20.59 -4.15
C TYR A 96 -8.10 20.26 -4.48
N ASN A 97 -8.74 21.07 -5.32
CA ASN A 97 -10.14 20.85 -5.72
C ASN A 97 -10.31 19.58 -6.55
N ALA A 98 -9.31 19.20 -7.36
CA ALA A 98 -9.32 17.92 -8.07
C ALA A 98 -9.18 16.71 -7.12
N ALA A 99 -8.48 16.85 -5.99
CA ALA A 99 -8.31 15.78 -5.01
C ALA A 99 -9.54 15.57 -4.12
N LYS A 100 -10.32 16.62 -3.83
CA LYS A 100 -11.51 16.56 -2.97
C LYS A 100 -12.52 15.46 -3.33
N PRO A 101 -13.05 15.39 -4.57
CA PRO A 101 -14.05 14.39 -4.91
C PRO A 101 -13.49 12.96 -4.78
N LEU A 102 -12.20 12.76 -5.03
CA LEU A 102 -11.55 11.45 -4.89
C LEU A 102 -11.52 10.97 -3.44
N VAL A 103 -11.18 11.86 -2.49
CA VAL A 103 -11.19 11.53 -1.06
C VAL A 103 -12.61 11.29 -0.56
N ALA A 104 -13.57 12.12 -0.99
CA ALA A 104 -14.97 11.95 -0.64
C ALA A 104 -15.56 10.64 -1.19
N GLU A 105 -15.14 10.21 -2.39
CA GLU A 105 -15.53 8.93 -2.96
C GLU A 105 -14.86 7.76 -2.24
N TYR A 106 -13.57 7.87 -1.93
CA TYR A 106 -12.81 6.84 -1.20
C TYR A 106 -13.51 6.43 0.11
N HIS A 107 -14.07 7.40 0.83
CA HIS A 107 -14.80 7.12 2.07
C HIS A 107 -16.08 6.31 1.88
N LYS A 108 -16.72 6.41 0.71
CA LYS A 108 -18.02 5.80 0.42
C LYS A 108 -17.91 4.40 -0.15
N VAL A 109 -16.76 4.03 -0.73
CA VAL A 109 -16.65 2.80 -1.51
C VAL A 109 -16.01 1.66 -0.70
N GLU A 110 -16.81 0.65 -0.40
CA GLU A 110 -16.31 -0.66 0.05
C GLU A 110 -15.77 -1.44 -1.17
N GLY A 111 -14.44 -1.56 -1.29
CA GLY A 111 -13.82 -2.54 -2.20
C GLY A 111 -13.11 -2.01 -3.47
N ARG A 112 -13.23 -0.72 -3.83
CA ARG A 112 -12.38 -0.08 -4.88
C ARG A 112 -11.39 0.95 -4.32
N ALA A 113 -11.04 0.79 -3.05
CA ALA A 113 -10.11 1.65 -2.33
C ALA A 113 -8.78 1.87 -3.07
N THR A 114 -8.21 0.84 -3.69
CA THR A 114 -6.83 0.90 -4.21
C THR A 114 -6.62 1.89 -5.35
N GLU A 115 -7.50 1.93 -6.36
CA GLU A 115 -7.32 2.86 -7.49
C GLU A 115 -7.55 4.31 -7.07
N LEU A 116 -8.55 4.55 -6.21
CA LEU A 116 -8.78 5.88 -5.61
C LEU A 116 -7.58 6.32 -4.78
N LEU A 117 -7.02 5.45 -3.94
CA LEU A 117 -5.81 5.77 -3.17
C LEU A 117 -4.60 6.07 -4.07
N ARG A 118 -4.45 5.37 -5.20
CA ARG A 118 -3.40 5.66 -6.20
C ARG A 118 -3.58 7.00 -6.89
N GLU A 119 -4.83 7.42 -7.11
CA GLU A 119 -5.13 8.71 -7.72
C GLU A 119 -5.00 9.85 -6.71
N ILE A 120 -5.53 9.69 -5.49
CA ILE A 120 -5.35 10.63 -4.37
C ILE A 120 -3.86 10.84 -4.11
N SER A 121 -3.07 9.76 -4.01
CA SER A 121 -1.62 9.87 -3.79
C SER A 121 -0.90 10.58 -4.95
N ARG A 122 -1.35 10.42 -6.20
CA ARG A 122 -0.82 11.17 -7.34
C ARG A 122 -1.07 12.67 -7.16
N LYS A 123 -2.32 13.06 -6.86
CA LYS A 123 -2.68 14.47 -6.65
C LYS A 123 -1.94 15.09 -5.46
N LEU A 124 -1.80 14.34 -4.36
CA LEU A 124 -1.02 14.82 -3.21
C LEU A 124 0.47 14.94 -3.51
N MET A 125 1.04 14.11 -4.38
CA MET A 125 2.42 14.27 -4.84
C MET A 125 2.59 15.47 -5.77
N ASP A 126 1.62 15.73 -6.65
CA ASP A 126 1.60 16.96 -7.44
C ASP A 126 1.52 18.19 -6.52
N LEU A 127 0.69 18.12 -5.47
CA LEU A 127 0.58 19.17 -4.46
C LEU A 127 1.90 19.40 -3.71
N ARG A 128 2.55 18.34 -3.23
CA ARG A 128 3.89 18.40 -2.58
C ARG A 128 4.95 19.07 -3.45
N SER A 129 4.88 18.88 -4.76
CA SER A 129 5.85 19.45 -5.69
C SER A 129 5.84 20.99 -5.75
N LEU A 130 4.75 21.62 -5.27
CA LEU A 130 4.57 23.06 -5.22
C LEU A 130 5.11 23.70 -3.93
N PHE A 131 5.41 22.90 -2.89
CA PHE A 131 5.91 23.41 -1.62
C PHE A 131 7.41 23.21 -1.47
N LYS A 132 8.01 24.04 -0.59
CA LYS A 132 9.41 23.94 -0.23
C LYS A 132 9.59 23.42 1.19
N ASP A 133 10.63 22.63 1.41
CA ASP A 133 11.07 22.22 2.74
C ASP A 133 11.91 23.32 3.41
N ASP A 134 12.34 23.08 4.65
CA ASP A 134 13.14 24.02 5.44
C ASP A 134 14.51 24.31 4.79
N ASN A 135 14.95 23.48 3.83
CA ASN A 135 16.19 23.64 3.07
C ASN A 135 15.97 24.26 1.68
N GLY A 136 14.76 24.76 1.39
CA GLY A 136 14.40 25.37 0.09
C GLY A 136 14.25 24.38 -1.06
N ARG A 137 14.28 23.06 -0.79
CA ARG A 137 14.08 22.00 -1.79
C ARG A 137 12.60 21.67 -1.92
N VAL A 138 12.24 20.90 -2.94
CA VAL A 138 10.85 20.44 -3.11
C VAL A 138 10.45 19.54 -1.95
N ASP A 139 9.31 19.81 -1.31
CA ASP A 139 8.86 19.07 -0.13
C ASP A 139 8.20 17.72 -0.50
N TRP A 140 8.98 16.79 -1.03
CA TRP A 140 8.49 15.45 -1.37
C TRP A 140 8.04 14.64 -0.14
N ASN A 141 8.48 15.02 1.06
CA ASN A 141 8.08 14.38 2.31
C ASN A 141 6.75 14.89 2.85
N GLY A 142 6.27 16.06 2.41
CA GLY A 142 5.05 16.68 2.91
C GLY A 142 5.23 17.19 4.34
N ASN A 143 6.42 17.70 4.66
CA ASN A 143 6.77 18.24 5.97
C ASN A 143 6.42 19.72 6.15
N SER A 144 6.24 20.47 5.05
CA SER A 144 5.87 21.87 5.06
C SER A 144 4.52 22.09 5.77
N ALA A 145 4.45 23.16 6.55
CA ALA A 145 3.25 23.50 7.32
C ALA A 145 2.03 23.73 6.40
N GLN A 146 2.26 24.34 5.24
CA GLN A 146 1.23 24.61 4.23
C GLN A 146 0.66 23.31 3.65
N TYR A 147 1.51 22.38 3.22
CA TYR A 147 1.05 21.08 2.72
C TYR A 147 0.28 20.30 3.79
N LYS A 148 0.79 20.25 5.03
CA LYS A 148 0.11 19.56 6.14
C LYS A 148 -1.29 20.14 6.39
N ALA A 149 -1.39 21.47 6.42
CA ALA A 149 -2.65 22.17 6.59
C ALA A 149 -3.65 21.85 5.47
N LEU A 150 -3.19 21.76 4.21
CA LEU A 150 -4.02 21.36 3.07
C LEU A 150 -4.44 19.89 3.14
N ALA A 151 -3.51 18.97 3.41
CA ALA A 151 -3.82 17.55 3.51
C ALA A 151 -4.84 17.27 4.63
N ASP A 152 -4.73 17.97 5.75
CA ASP A 152 -5.69 17.92 6.84
C ASP A 152 -7.06 18.51 6.44
N GLY A 153 -7.05 19.66 5.77
CA GLY A 153 -8.25 20.28 5.22
C GLY A 153 -8.99 19.36 4.25
N LEU A 154 -8.26 18.66 3.38
CA LEU A 154 -8.80 17.75 2.38
C LEU A 154 -9.63 16.63 3.01
N LEU A 155 -9.12 16.02 4.09
CA LEU A 155 -9.80 14.93 4.80
C LEU A 155 -11.05 15.43 5.53
N ARG A 156 -10.96 16.57 6.21
CA ARG A 156 -12.10 17.16 6.93
C ARG A 156 -13.21 17.60 5.97
N GLU A 157 -12.85 18.29 4.89
CA GLU A 157 -13.80 18.72 3.86
C GLU A 157 -14.46 17.54 3.14
N ALA A 158 -13.75 16.43 2.99
CA ALA A 158 -14.30 15.18 2.45
C ALA A 158 -15.22 14.43 3.44
N GLY A 159 -15.37 14.94 4.67
CA GLY A 159 -16.22 14.35 5.70
C GLY A 159 -15.62 13.09 6.33
N ILE A 160 -14.30 12.90 6.25
CA ILE A 160 -13.63 11.77 6.92
C ILE A 160 -13.77 11.95 8.44
N PRO A 161 -14.33 10.96 9.16
CA PRO A 161 -14.40 11.01 10.62
C PRO A 161 -13.01 11.12 11.27
N THR A 162 -12.89 11.91 12.35
CA THR A 162 -11.62 12.17 13.04
C THR A 162 -10.91 10.89 13.50
N ASP A 163 -11.66 9.88 13.93
CA ASP A 163 -11.15 8.56 14.33
C ASP A 163 -10.61 7.73 13.14
N SER A 164 -11.07 8.03 11.93
CA SER A 164 -10.69 7.39 10.67
C SER A 164 -9.64 8.18 9.87
N GLU A 165 -9.30 9.41 10.28
CA GLU A 165 -8.29 10.21 9.60
C GLU A 165 -6.92 9.51 9.60
N GLY A 166 -6.50 8.94 10.74
CA GLY A 166 -5.20 8.30 10.88
C GLY A 166 -5.03 7.07 9.99
N SER A 167 -6.06 6.23 9.88
CA SER A 167 -6.07 5.06 9.00
C SER A 167 -6.09 5.47 7.53
N THR A 168 -6.88 6.48 7.18
CA THR A 168 -6.96 7.05 5.82
C THR A 168 -5.62 7.64 5.38
N ARG A 169 -4.98 8.47 6.23
CA ARG A 169 -3.63 9.01 5.97
C ARG A 169 -2.61 7.90 5.76
N ARG A 170 -2.65 6.84 6.57
CA ARG A 170 -1.73 5.70 6.44
C ARG A 170 -1.95 4.96 5.11
N ALA A 171 -3.20 4.72 4.72
CA ALA A 171 -3.53 4.07 3.45
C ALA A 171 -3.04 4.87 2.25
N ILE A 172 -3.28 6.19 2.24
CA ILE A 172 -2.78 7.10 1.20
C ILE A 172 -1.24 7.13 1.20
N GLY A 173 -0.63 7.21 2.39
CA GLY A 173 0.82 7.26 2.58
C GLY A 173 1.55 6.07 1.97
N HIS A 174 0.96 4.86 2.01
CA HIS A 174 1.53 3.69 1.36
C HIS A 174 1.71 3.89 -0.15
N HIS A 175 0.75 4.52 -0.83
CA HIS A 175 0.84 4.79 -2.26
C HIS A 175 1.73 6.00 -2.58
N ILE A 176 1.80 6.99 -1.69
CA ILE A 176 2.74 8.11 -1.81
C ILE A 176 4.18 7.61 -1.84
N GLU A 177 4.55 6.63 -1.01
CA GLU A 177 5.90 6.06 -1.01
C GLU A 177 6.28 5.37 -2.32
N ASP A 178 5.32 4.75 -3.02
CA ASP A 178 5.55 4.24 -4.37
C ASP A 178 5.77 5.38 -5.37
N ARG A 179 4.98 6.45 -5.30
CA ARG A 179 5.10 7.63 -6.18
C ARG A 179 6.38 8.42 -5.96
N LYS A 180 6.89 8.48 -4.73
CA LYS A 180 8.19 9.10 -4.44
C LYS A 180 9.32 8.47 -5.27
N ARG A 181 9.34 7.14 -5.40
CA ARG A 181 10.33 6.46 -6.26
C ARG A 181 10.26 6.87 -7.72
N GLU A 182 9.05 7.12 -8.23
CA GLU A 182 8.82 7.51 -9.63
C GLU A 182 9.16 8.98 -9.92
N ARG A 183 8.90 9.87 -8.95
CA ARG A 183 9.01 11.33 -9.13
C ARG A 183 10.34 11.91 -8.68
N ILE A 184 10.94 11.34 -7.63
CA ILE A 184 12.18 11.86 -7.06
C ILE A 184 13.37 11.29 -7.87
N PRO A 185 14.29 12.13 -8.34
CA PRO A 185 15.54 11.69 -8.95
C PRO A 185 16.29 10.69 -8.04
N ALA A 186 16.84 9.62 -8.62
CA ALA A 186 17.49 8.55 -7.85
C ALA A 186 18.65 9.04 -6.97
N ASN A 187 19.36 10.07 -7.40
CA ASN A 187 20.43 10.72 -6.63
C ASN A 187 19.93 11.50 -5.39
N GLU A 188 18.63 11.76 -5.28
CA GLU A 188 18.00 12.43 -4.14
C GLU A 188 17.24 11.45 -3.21
N HIS A 189 17.17 10.16 -3.56
CA HIS A 189 16.43 9.16 -2.77
C HIS A 189 16.90 9.10 -1.31
N ASP A 190 18.21 9.14 -1.07
CA ASP A 190 18.78 9.11 0.28
C ASP A 190 18.33 10.31 1.12
N TYR A 191 18.27 11.51 0.54
CA TYR A 191 17.84 12.72 1.23
C TYR A 191 16.37 12.63 1.67
N TYR A 192 15.49 12.09 0.81
CA TYR A 192 14.07 11.93 1.12
C TYR A 192 13.72 10.59 1.80
N GLY A 193 14.71 9.77 2.15
CA GLY A 193 14.50 8.46 2.76
C GLY A 193 13.77 7.47 1.86
N VAL A 194 13.82 7.66 0.54
CA VAL A 194 13.20 6.78 -0.44
C VAL A 194 14.08 5.56 -0.62
N GLN A 195 13.52 4.39 -0.33
CA GLN A 195 14.19 3.14 -0.67
C GLN A 195 14.02 2.89 -2.17
N ALA A 196 15.12 2.62 -2.86
CA ALA A 196 15.10 2.44 -4.32
C ALA A 196 14.29 1.21 -4.75
N LEU A 197 14.26 0.15 -3.93
CA LEU A 197 13.39 -1.01 -4.15
C LEU A 197 12.01 -0.79 -3.53
N THR A 198 10.95 -1.20 -4.20
CA THR A 198 9.59 -1.24 -3.61
C THR A 198 9.50 -2.30 -2.51
N ARG A 199 8.49 -2.22 -1.63
CA ARG A 199 8.25 -3.26 -0.62
C ARG A 199 8.06 -4.63 -1.27
N GLY A 200 7.30 -4.70 -2.36
CA GLY A 200 7.06 -5.94 -3.11
C GLY A 200 8.34 -6.49 -3.72
N GLN A 201 9.21 -5.63 -4.27
CA GLN A 201 10.53 -6.04 -4.77
C GLN A 201 11.42 -6.56 -3.65
N ARG A 202 11.48 -5.88 -2.49
CA ARG A 202 12.25 -6.35 -1.33
C ARG A 202 11.75 -7.68 -0.81
N GLN A 203 10.43 -7.86 -0.70
CA GLN A 203 9.83 -9.13 -0.30
C GLN A 203 10.10 -10.23 -1.33
N GLY A 204 10.00 -9.93 -2.63
CA GLY A 204 10.33 -10.87 -3.69
C GLY A 204 11.79 -11.29 -3.66
N LEU A 205 12.72 -10.36 -3.41
CA LEU A 205 14.14 -10.66 -3.21
C LEU A 205 14.36 -11.50 -1.95
N ALA A 206 13.74 -11.15 -0.83
CA ALA A 206 13.83 -11.93 0.41
C ALA A 206 13.27 -13.36 0.24
N GLN A 207 12.16 -13.52 -0.49
CA GLN A 207 11.60 -14.84 -0.82
C GLN A 207 12.52 -15.64 -1.74
N LYS A 208 13.10 -15.01 -2.76
CA LYS A 208 14.09 -15.65 -3.65
C LYS A 208 15.33 -16.08 -2.86
N GLN A 209 15.83 -15.24 -1.96
CA GLN A 209 16.94 -15.56 -1.07
C GLN A 209 16.59 -16.74 -0.15
N ALA A 210 15.43 -16.72 0.51
CA ALA A 210 14.99 -17.79 1.39
C ALA A 210 14.84 -19.12 0.62
N LYS A 211 14.26 -19.08 -0.59
CA LYS A 211 14.13 -20.27 -1.45
C LYS A 211 15.48 -20.84 -1.85
N ALA A 212 16.42 -19.97 -2.24
CA ALA A 212 17.78 -20.39 -2.57
C ALA A 212 18.47 -21.08 -1.38
N LEU A 213 18.33 -20.54 -0.16
CA LEU A 213 18.88 -21.15 1.05
C LEU A 213 18.25 -22.52 1.36
N VAL A 214 16.94 -22.67 1.18
CA VAL A 214 16.24 -23.97 1.35
C VAL A 214 16.71 -24.99 0.33
N GLU A 215 16.92 -24.59 -0.93
CA GLU A 215 17.45 -25.48 -1.97
C GLU A 215 18.89 -25.92 -1.64
N VAL A 216 19.74 -25.02 -1.14
CA VAL A 216 21.09 -25.37 -0.69
C VAL A 216 21.06 -26.37 0.47
N ASP A 217 20.26 -26.10 1.51
CA ASP A 217 20.13 -27.01 2.66
C ASP A 217 19.59 -28.39 2.25
N LYS A 218 18.64 -28.43 1.32
CA LYS A 218 18.12 -29.68 0.75
C LYS A 218 19.23 -30.47 0.07
N VAL A 219 20.01 -29.85 -0.81
CA VAL A 219 21.11 -30.54 -1.49
C VAL A 219 22.13 -31.05 -0.48
N VAL A 220 22.54 -30.24 0.50
CA VAL A 220 23.46 -30.68 1.57
C VAL A 220 22.92 -31.91 2.32
N LYS A 221 21.62 -31.95 2.63
CA LYS A 221 20.99 -33.09 3.30
C LYS A 221 20.93 -34.33 2.40
N ASP A 222 20.57 -34.17 1.13
CA ASP A 222 20.50 -35.26 0.17
C ASP A 222 21.90 -35.87 -0.06
N THR A 223 22.91 -35.01 -0.16
CA THR A 223 24.32 -35.40 -0.22
C THR A 223 24.78 -36.17 1.02
N LYS A 224 24.38 -35.78 2.24
CA LYS A 224 24.70 -36.53 3.47
C LYS A 224 23.99 -37.88 3.56
N LYS A 225 22.79 -38.00 2.99
CA LYS A 225 21.99 -39.24 3.03
C LYS A 225 22.48 -40.28 2.02
N ALA A 226 23.05 -39.84 0.90
CA ALA A 226 23.84 -40.69 0.04
C ALA A 226 25.08 -41.15 0.83
N LYS A 227 24.96 -42.29 1.53
CA LYS A 227 25.99 -42.88 2.41
C LYS A 227 27.27 -43.33 1.68
N GLY A 228 27.45 -42.96 0.41
CA GLY A 228 28.70 -43.08 -0.32
C GLY A 228 29.03 -41.71 -0.89
N SER A 229 30.31 -41.32 -0.78
CA SER A 229 30.95 -40.16 -1.42
C SER A 229 29.98 -39.33 -2.25
N ALA A 230 29.62 -38.15 -1.75
CA ALA A 230 29.04 -37.11 -2.57
C ALA A 230 29.86 -37.02 -3.86
N ASP A 231 29.35 -37.57 -4.96
CA ASP A 231 30.08 -37.56 -6.22
C ASP A 231 30.47 -36.11 -6.49
N GLY A 232 31.75 -35.81 -6.68
CA GLY A 232 32.27 -34.44 -6.78
C GLY A 232 31.46 -33.60 -7.77
N ALA A 233 30.87 -34.26 -8.78
CA ALA A 233 29.89 -33.70 -9.70
C ALA A 233 28.66 -33.05 -9.02
N GLN A 234 28.04 -33.67 -8.01
CA GLN A 234 26.88 -33.12 -7.30
C GLN A 234 27.23 -31.87 -6.49
N MET A 235 28.43 -31.83 -5.93
CA MET A 235 28.91 -30.69 -5.15
C MET A 235 29.35 -29.52 -6.04
N VAL A 236 29.93 -29.81 -7.21
CA VAL A 236 30.17 -28.80 -8.26
C VAL A 236 28.86 -28.23 -8.79
N VAL A 237 27.81 -29.05 -8.95
CA VAL A 237 26.47 -28.57 -9.33
C VAL A 237 25.87 -27.68 -8.23
N LEU A 238 26.05 -28.01 -6.95
CA LEU A 238 25.64 -27.16 -5.84
C LEU A 238 26.38 -25.81 -5.86
N ALA A 239 27.71 -25.83 -5.98
CA ALA A 239 28.54 -24.63 -6.06
C ALA A 239 28.13 -23.74 -7.24
N ARG A 240 27.91 -24.32 -8.43
CA ARG A 240 27.43 -23.58 -9.61
C ARG A 240 26.03 -23.01 -9.43
N LYS A 241 25.12 -23.70 -8.72
CA LYS A 241 23.80 -23.16 -8.40
C LYS A 241 23.85 -22.02 -7.39
N ILE A 242 24.74 -22.11 -6.41
CA ILE A 242 25.01 -21.02 -5.47
C ILE A 242 25.58 -19.82 -6.24
N ASP A 243 26.61 -20.02 -7.06
CA ASP A 243 27.21 -18.94 -7.85
C ASP A 243 26.25 -18.35 -8.88
N ALA A 244 25.41 -19.16 -9.52
CA ALA A 244 24.36 -18.67 -10.42
C ALA A 244 23.29 -17.89 -9.66
N GLY A 245 22.90 -18.34 -8.45
CA GLY A 245 21.99 -17.63 -7.57
C GLY A 245 22.55 -16.30 -7.07
N ILE A 246 23.87 -16.24 -6.79
CA ILE A 246 24.60 -15.03 -6.42
C ILE A 246 24.73 -14.09 -7.62
N SER A 247 25.10 -14.61 -8.79
CA SER A 247 25.28 -13.85 -10.03
C SER A 247 23.96 -13.30 -10.59
N ALA A 248 22.83 -13.94 -10.26
CA ALA A 248 21.50 -13.44 -10.58
C ALA A 248 21.15 -12.14 -9.82
N TYR A 249 21.86 -11.81 -8.73
CA TYR A 249 21.81 -10.48 -8.14
C TYR A 249 22.66 -9.53 -8.99
N HIS A 250 22.03 -8.97 -10.01
CA HIS A 250 22.66 -8.01 -10.92
C HIS A 250 23.20 -6.79 -10.14
N GLU A 251 24.33 -6.22 -10.55
CA GLU A 251 24.89 -4.98 -9.96
C GLU A 251 23.87 -3.83 -9.89
N SER A 252 22.89 -3.80 -10.80
CA SER A 252 21.79 -2.84 -10.79
C SER A 252 20.87 -3.00 -9.58
N GLN A 253 20.66 -4.23 -9.10
CA GLN A 253 19.89 -4.49 -7.88
C GLN A 253 20.69 -4.14 -6.62
N LEU A 254 22.01 -4.35 -6.65
CA LEU A 254 22.91 -3.87 -5.61
C LEU A 254 22.97 -2.33 -5.57
N GLY A 255 22.90 -1.67 -6.72
CA GLY A 255 22.82 -0.22 -6.85
C GLY A 255 21.62 0.37 -6.08
N ALA A 256 20.52 -0.38 -6.01
CA ALA A 256 19.29 0.01 -5.30
C ALA A 256 19.32 -0.26 -3.78
N LEU A 257 20.38 -0.89 -3.26
CA LEU A 257 20.56 -1.06 -1.82
C LEU A 257 21.32 0.13 -1.23
N SER A 258 20.98 0.52 0.00
CA SER A 258 21.77 1.54 0.71
C SER A 258 23.22 1.07 0.92
N PRO A 259 24.18 1.99 1.15
CA PRO A 259 25.56 1.60 1.41
C PRO A 259 25.71 0.55 2.53
N ALA A 260 24.95 0.69 3.62
CA ALA A 260 24.95 -0.28 4.72
C ALA A 260 24.35 -1.64 4.32
N GLN A 261 23.25 -1.64 3.56
CA GLN A 261 22.63 -2.88 3.07
C GLN A 261 23.54 -3.61 2.08
N ARG A 262 24.19 -2.88 1.16
CA ARG A 262 25.21 -3.43 0.26
C ARG A 262 26.35 -4.06 1.04
N LYS A 263 26.84 -3.40 2.09
CA LYS A 263 27.91 -3.94 2.95
C LYS A 263 27.49 -5.26 3.60
N ASN A 264 26.33 -5.30 4.24
CA ASN A 264 25.85 -6.52 4.90
C ASN A 264 25.60 -7.65 3.90
N PHE A 265 25.06 -7.34 2.71
CA PHE A 265 24.86 -8.32 1.66
C PHE A 265 26.20 -8.87 1.13
N ARG A 266 27.19 -8.01 0.88
CA ARG A 266 28.55 -8.43 0.49
C ARG A 266 29.18 -9.34 1.55
N GLN A 267 29.05 -8.99 2.83
CA GLN A 267 29.56 -9.82 3.92
C GLN A 267 28.87 -11.19 3.96
N ALA A 268 27.55 -11.24 3.81
CA ALA A 268 26.81 -12.50 3.75
C ALA A 268 27.23 -13.35 2.54
N LEU A 269 27.51 -12.73 1.39
CA LEU A 269 28.04 -13.39 0.21
C LEU A 269 29.45 -13.95 0.43
N GLU A 270 30.34 -13.17 1.04
CA GLU A 270 31.70 -13.59 1.40
C GLU A 270 31.67 -14.78 2.37
N GLU A 271 30.83 -14.72 3.42
CA GLU A 271 30.66 -15.84 4.35
C GLU A 271 30.11 -17.09 3.67
N THR A 272 29.21 -16.91 2.68
CA THR A 272 28.66 -18.02 1.91
C THR A 272 29.73 -18.64 1.02
N ARG A 273 30.51 -17.82 0.30
CA ARG A 273 31.65 -18.28 -0.52
C ARG A 273 32.69 -19.01 0.31
N ALA A 274 33.08 -18.45 1.45
CA ALA A 274 34.04 -19.08 2.36
C ALA A 274 33.55 -20.45 2.86
N LYS A 275 32.25 -20.60 3.17
CA LYS A 275 31.67 -21.90 3.53
C LYS A 275 31.68 -22.88 2.36
N THR A 276 31.40 -22.42 1.14
CA THR A 276 31.45 -23.24 -0.08
C THR A 276 32.88 -23.69 -0.38
N GLU A 277 33.87 -22.80 -0.30
CA GLU A 277 35.28 -23.12 -0.48
C GLU A 277 35.78 -24.12 0.57
N ALA A 278 35.43 -23.94 1.84
CA ALA A 278 35.78 -24.87 2.90
C ALA A 278 35.16 -26.28 2.69
N LEU A 279 33.95 -26.35 2.12
CA LEU A 279 33.34 -27.63 1.74
C LEU A 279 34.05 -28.28 0.55
N LEU A 280 34.46 -27.49 -0.46
CA LEU A 280 35.22 -27.98 -1.60
C LEU A 280 36.60 -28.52 -1.17
N ALA A 281 37.30 -27.81 -0.27
CA ALA A 281 38.58 -28.27 0.27
C ALA A 281 38.47 -29.61 1.00
N LYS A 282 37.45 -29.77 1.86
CA LYS A 282 37.19 -31.06 2.54
C LYS A 282 36.87 -32.21 1.57
N LEU A 283 36.29 -31.92 0.41
CA LEU A 283 36.06 -32.94 -0.61
C LEU A 283 37.36 -33.34 -1.29
N GLN A 284 38.23 -32.38 -1.61
CA GLN A 284 39.53 -32.68 -2.19
C GLN A 284 40.38 -33.54 -1.25
N GLU A 285 40.28 -33.33 0.07
CA GLU A 285 40.91 -34.19 1.08
C GLU A 285 40.34 -35.63 1.08
N LEU A 286 39.04 -35.80 0.82
CA LEU A 286 38.40 -37.12 0.77
C LEU A 286 38.63 -37.86 -0.55
N GLU A 287 38.81 -37.12 -1.65
CA GLU A 287 39.14 -37.66 -2.98
C GLU A 287 40.64 -37.96 -3.13
N ALA A 288 41.50 -37.40 -2.26
CA ALA A 288 42.91 -37.73 -2.26
C ALA A 288 43.08 -39.25 -2.01
N PRO A 289 43.71 -39.99 -2.95
CA PRO A 289 43.89 -41.43 -2.79
C PRO A 289 44.67 -41.70 -1.50
N ASP A 290 44.19 -42.67 -0.71
CA ASP A 290 44.86 -43.05 0.53
C ASP A 290 46.30 -43.47 0.20
N PRO A 291 47.33 -42.70 0.61
CA PRO A 291 48.71 -42.99 0.23
C PRO A 291 49.20 -44.34 0.77
N ALA A 292 48.44 -44.97 1.68
CA ALA A 292 48.71 -46.31 2.18
C ALA A 292 48.31 -47.45 1.22
N ALA A 293 47.51 -47.19 0.18
CA ALA A 293 46.99 -48.25 -0.69
C ALA A 293 47.97 -48.70 -1.80
N ASP A 294 48.99 -47.92 -2.14
CA ASP A 294 49.97 -48.24 -3.22
C ASP A 294 51.25 -48.95 -2.72
N GLY A 295 51.30 -49.38 -1.45
CA GLY A 295 52.50 -49.94 -0.81
C GLY A 295 52.72 -51.45 -0.90
N THR A 296 51.86 -52.21 -1.59
CA THR A 296 52.01 -53.68 -1.73
C THR A 296 52.03 -54.10 -3.19
N ALA A 297 53.23 -54.08 -3.78
CA ALA A 297 53.61 -54.86 -4.95
C ALA A 297 55.00 -55.45 -4.70
#